data_AF-A0A5F2HVD4-F1
#
_entry.id   AF-A0A5F2HVD4-F1
#
_cell.length_a   1.000
_cell.length_b   1.000
_cell.length_c   1.000
_cell.angle_alpha   90.00
_cell.angle_beta   90.00
_cell.angle_gamma   90.00
#
_symmetry.space_group_name_H-M   'P 1'
#
loop_
_entity.id
_entity.type
_entity.pdbx_description
1 polymer ?
#
loop_
_entity_poly.entity_id
_entity_poly.type
_entity_poly.pdbx_seq_one_letter_code
_entity_poly.pdbx_strand_id
1 'polypeptide(L)'
;QAFAEKIVPIAQAAGVAVVIAGDSRIAGRVHADGIHVEAGRNDLAETIERLQGKMMVGAGGAKTRDDALDLGEERPDYIFFGRFGYDNKSEPHPRNLSLGEWWA
;
A
#
# COMPACT_ATOMS: atom_id res chain seq x y z
N GLN A 1 9.18 6.04 12.42
CA GLN A 1 9.87 4.85 12.97
C GLN A 1 9.49 4.61 14.44
N ALA A 2 9.86 5.50 15.38
CA ALA A 2 9.64 5.29 16.83
C ALA A 2 8.18 4.96 17.24
N PHE A 3 7.19 5.49 16.53
CA PHE A 3 5.79 5.11 16.72
C PHE A 3 5.52 3.68 16.26
N ALA A 4 5.91 3.33 15.04
CA ALA A 4 5.73 2.00 14.46
C ALA A 4 6.44 0.90 15.27
N GLU A 5 7.66 1.16 15.77
CA GLU A 5 8.41 0.21 16.61
C GLU A 5 7.63 -0.25 17.86
N LYS A 6 6.76 0.61 18.40
CA LYS A 6 5.94 0.28 19.56
C LYS A 6 4.67 -0.47 19.18
N ILE A 7 4.05 -0.11 18.05
CA ILE A 7 2.72 -0.60 17.66
C ILE A 7 2.79 -1.93 16.92
N VAL A 8 3.81 -2.12 16.06
CA VAL A 8 3.96 -3.34 15.23
C VAL A 8 3.88 -4.63 16.06
N PRO A 9 4.70 -4.84 17.10
CA PRO A 9 4.64 -6.08 17.88
C PRO A 9 3.32 -6.26 18.63
N ILE A 10 2.65 -5.17 19.03
CA ILE A 10 1.35 -5.24 19.73
C ILE A 10 0.26 -5.72 18.77
N ALA A 11 0.20 -5.17 17.56
CA ALA A 11 -0.76 -5.58 16.54
C ALA A 11 -0.51 -7.02 16.07
N GLN A 12 0.76 -7.39 15.83
CA GLN A 12 1.14 -8.74 15.43
C GLN A 12 0.83 -9.78 16.52
N ALA A 13 1.06 -9.46 17.80
CA ALA A 13 0.66 -10.33 18.92
C ALA A 13 -0.87 -10.55 18.98
N ALA A 14 -1.66 -9.63 18.45
CA ALA A 14 -3.10 -9.76 18.29
C ALA A 14 -3.53 -10.44 16.96
N GLY A 15 -2.57 -10.92 16.16
CA GLY A 15 -2.85 -11.54 14.86
C GLY A 15 -3.20 -10.55 13.74
N VAL A 16 -2.85 -9.28 13.91
CA VAL A 16 -3.12 -8.20 12.93
C VAL A 16 -1.84 -7.86 12.17
N ALA A 17 -1.88 -7.97 10.85
CA ALA A 17 -0.78 -7.55 9.99
C ALA A 17 -0.61 -6.03 9.98
N VAL A 18 0.63 -5.55 9.97
CA VAL A 18 0.97 -4.13 9.93
C VAL A 18 1.69 -3.78 8.64
N VAL A 19 1.14 -2.80 7.93
CA VAL A 19 1.70 -2.27 6.68
C VAL A 19 2.21 -0.85 6.93
N ILE A 20 3.44 -0.56 6.49
CA ILE A 20 4.01 0.79 6.56
C ILE A 20 3.84 1.49 5.22
N ALA A 21 3.24 2.68 5.21
CA ALA A 21 3.19 3.51 4.02
C ALA A 21 4.50 4.30 3.81
N GLY A 22 5.02 4.27 2.59
CA GLY A 22 6.17 5.08 2.15
C GLY A 22 7.53 4.44 2.42
N ASP A 23 8.17 4.75 3.55
CA ASP A 23 9.59 4.47 3.76
C ASP A 23 9.88 2.98 4.05
N SER A 24 10.41 2.29 3.04
CA SER A 24 10.80 0.88 3.15
C SER A 24 11.89 0.58 4.19
N ARG A 25 12.72 1.55 4.56
CA ARG A 25 13.72 1.38 5.62
C ARG A 25 13.04 1.27 6.97
N ILE A 26 11.95 2.03 7.17
CA ILE A 26 11.13 1.90 8.37
C ILE A 26 10.46 0.54 8.38
N ALA A 27 9.79 0.12 7.28
CA ALA A 27 9.14 -1.18 7.16
C ALA A 27 10.08 -2.33 7.56
N GLY A 28 11.30 -2.34 7.03
CA GLY A 28 12.31 -3.36 7.36
C GLY A 28 12.79 -3.31 8.81
N ARG A 29 13.08 -2.12 9.36
CA ARG A 29 13.59 -1.97 10.73
C ARG A 29 12.59 -2.35 11.81
N VAL A 30 11.30 -2.11 11.55
CA VAL A 30 10.24 -2.42 12.51
C VAL A 30 9.66 -3.82 12.30
N HIS A 31 10.18 -4.58 11.33
CA HIS A 31 9.68 -5.90 10.95
C HIS A 31 8.18 -5.90 10.63
N ALA A 32 7.76 -4.92 9.83
CA ALA A 32 6.39 -4.86 9.33
C ALA A 32 6.06 -6.02 8.38
N ASP A 33 4.79 -6.39 8.31
CA ASP A 33 4.28 -7.45 7.44
C ASP A 33 4.18 -7.00 5.99
N GLY A 34 4.13 -5.69 5.74
CA GLY A 34 4.11 -5.14 4.40
C GLY A 34 4.48 -3.67 4.27
N ILE A 35 4.55 -3.22 3.02
CA ILE A 35 4.76 -1.85 2.63
C ILE A 35 3.66 -1.39 1.66
N HIS A 36 3.23 -0.14 1.79
CA HIS A 36 2.37 0.53 0.82
C HIS A 36 3.16 1.61 0.08
N VAL A 37 3.14 1.58 -1.25
CA VAL A 37 3.87 2.52 -2.10
C VAL A 37 2.89 3.30 -2.98
N GLU A 38 2.90 4.62 -2.83
CA GLU A 38 2.30 5.56 -3.79
C GLU A 38 3.42 6.14 -4.68
N ALA A 39 3.82 5.38 -5.71
CA ALA A 39 4.88 5.78 -6.63
C ALA A 39 4.55 5.36 -8.08
N GLY A 40 5.37 5.81 -9.03
CA GLY A 40 5.24 5.40 -10.42
C GLY A 40 5.66 3.95 -10.65
N ARG A 41 5.35 3.42 -11.84
CA ARG A 41 5.63 2.04 -12.26
C ARG A 41 7.05 1.57 -11.96
N ASN A 42 8.06 2.38 -12.29
CA ASN A 42 9.48 2.00 -12.11
C ASN A 42 9.85 1.81 -10.62
N ASP A 43 9.42 2.71 -9.75
CA ASP A 43 9.71 2.65 -8.31
C ASP A 43 8.95 1.48 -7.66
N LEU A 44 7.74 1.19 -8.13
CA LEU A 44 6.98 0.02 -7.72
C LEU A 44 7.70 -1.27 -8.15
N ALA A 45 8.16 -1.36 -9.40
CA ALA A 45 8.91 -2.50 -9.92
C ALA A 45 10.17 -2.78 -9.09
N GLU A 46 10.97 -1.75 -8.80
CA GLU A 46 12.16 -1.88 -7.95
C GLU A 46 11.80 -2.34 -6.53
N THR A 47 10.69 -1.84 -5.98
CA THR A 47 10.22 -2.25 -4.66
C THR A 47 9.82 -3.71 -4.65
N ILE A 48 9.08 -4.16 -5.68
CA ILE A 48 8.64 -5.54 -5.85
C ILE A 48 9.86 -6.47 -5.97
N GLU A 49 10.81 -6.17 -6.86
CA GLU A 49 12.03 -6.97 -7.03
C GLU A 49 12.79 -7.15 -5.71
N ARG A 50 12.87 -6.10 -4.89
CA ARG A 50 13.66 -6.11 -3.66
C ARG A 50 12.94 -6.76 -2.48
N LEU A 51 11.63 -6.57 -2.36
CA LEU A 51 10.86 -6.83 -1.13
C LEU A 51 9.78 -7.89 -1.27
N GLN A 52 9.21 -8.10 -2.45
CA GLN A 52 8.16 -9.10 -2.63
C GLN A 52 8.71 -10.49 -2.34
N GLY A 53 8.00 -11.27 -1.53
CA GLY A 53 8.45 -12.54 -0.97
C GLY A 53 9.16 -12.45 0.39
N LYS A 54 9.59 -11.24 0.82
CA LYS A 54 10.04 -10.97 2.20
C LYS A 54 8.93 -10.31 3.04
N MET A 55 8.11 -9.48 2.40
CA MET A 55 6.94 -8.82 2.97
C MET A 55 5.95 -8.51 1.85
N MET A 56 4.70 -8.18 2.22
CA MET A 56 3.68 -7.78 1.27
C MET A 56 4.00 -6.41 0.65
N VAL A 57 3.80 -6.24 -0.66
CA VAL A 57 3.99 -4.98 -1.39
C VAL A 57 2.66 -4.55 -1.97
N GLY A 58 2.13 -3.43 -1.48
CA GLY A 58 0.93 -2.80 -2.00
C GLY A 58 1.21 -1.55 -2.81
N ALA A 59 0.37 -1.30 -3.80
CA ALA A 59 0.41 -0.10 -4.62
C ALA A 59 -0.81 0.80 -4.37
N GLY A 60 -0.64 2.11 -4.56
CA GLY A 60 -1.72 3.09 -4.49
C GLY A 60 -1.44 4.31 -5.37
N GLY A 61 -2.36 5.27 -5.36
CA GLY A 61 -2.20 6.53 -6.07
C GLY A 61 -2.72 6.56 -7.52
N ALA A 62 -3.29 5.45 -8.02
CA ALA A 62 -3.97 5.42 -9.31
C ALA A 62 -5.19 6.37 -9.32
N LYS A 63 -5.31 7.20 -10.36
CA LYS A 63 -6.42 8.15 -10.54
C LYS A 63 -7.29 7.79 -11.73
N THR A 64 -6.77 6.98 -12.63
CA THR A 64 -7.45 6.50 -13.83
C THR A 64 -7.38 4.97 -13.90
N ARG A 65 -8.16 4.37 -14.81
CA ARG A 65 -8.08 2.94 -15.10
C ARG A 65 -6.73 2.57 -15.71
N ASP A 66 -6.19 3.43 -16.58
CA ASP A 66 -4.89 3.22 -17.21
C ASP A 66 -3.77 3.22 -16.17
N ASP A 67 -3.79 4.17 -15.21
CA ASP A 67 -2.82 4.17 -14.09
C ASP A 67 -2.91 2.85 -13.30
N ALA A 68 -4.13 2.37 -13.07
CA ALA A 68 -4.36 1.14 -12.31
C ALA A 68 -3.83 -0.09 -13.04
N LEU A 69 -4.02 -0.18 -14.36
CA LEU A 69 -3.46 -1.25 -15.19
C LEU A 69 -1.94 -1.17 -15.21
N ASP A 70 -1.37 0.02 -15.42
CA ASP A 70 0.07 0.21 -15.49
C ASP A 70 0.78 -0.22 -14.19
N LEU A 71 0.19 0.11 -13.02
CA LEU A 71 0.69 -0.35 -11.72
C LEU A 71 0.42 -1.84 -11.50
N GLY A 72 -0.73 -2.33 -11.95
CA GLY A 72 -1.14 -3.73 -11.83
C GLY A 72 -0.26 -4.71 -12.60
N GLU A 73 0.28 -4.29 -13.75
CA GLU A 73 1.22 -5.09 -14.56
C GLU A 73 2.52 -5.41 -13.82
N GLU A 74 2.92 -4.61 -12.82
CA GLU A 74 4.05 -4.92 -11.95
C GLU A 74 3.72 -5.99 -10.89
N ARG A 75 2.44 -6.34 -10.75
CA ARG A 75 1.91 -7.40 -9.89
C ARG A 75 2.16 -7.19 -8.38
N PRO A 76 1.76 -6.03 -7.81
CA PRO A 76 1.72 -5.87 -6.36
C PRO A 76 0.72 -6.84 -5.73
N ASP A 77 0.90 -7.16 -4.46
CA ASP A 77 0.00 -8.04 -3.70
C ASP A 77 -1.40 -7.45 -3.53
N TYR A 78 -1.52 -6.11 -3.54
CA TYR A 78 -2.80 -5.41 -3.60
C TYR A 78 -2.68 -4.03 -4.25
N ILE A 79 -3.80 -3.51 -4.71
CA ILE A 79 -3.95 -2.12 -5.13
C ILE A 79 -4.99 -1.41 -4.25
N PHE A 80 -4.68 -0.17 -3.85
CA PHE A 80 -5.57 0.69 -3.06
C PHE A 80 -6.02 1.90 -3.88
N PHE A 81 -7.33 2.04 -4.06
CA PHE A 81 -7.94 3.20 -4.69
C PHE A 81 -8.34 4.24 -3.64
N GLY A 82 -7.51 5.27 -3.47
CA GLY A 82 -7.77 6.36 -2.54
C GLY A 82 -6.51 7.10 -2.14
N ARG A 83 -6.58 7.84 -1.03
CA ARG A 83 -5.44 8.54 -0.45
C ARG A 83 -5.60 8.68 1.06
N PHE A 84 -4.56 8.36 1.81
CA PHE A 84 -4.60 8.48 3.27
C PHE A 84 -4.85 9.93 3.70
N GLY A 85 -5.75 10.12 4.67
CA GLY A 85 -6.08 11.43 5.25
C GLY A 85 -6.93 12.34 4.36
N TYR A 86 -7.50 11.82 3.27
CA TYR A 86 -8.36 12.58 2.36
C TYR A 86 -9.87 12.27 2.52
N ASP A 87 -10.24 11.57 3.58
CA ASP A 87 -11.65 11.32 3.96
C ASP A 87 -12.24 12.56 4.65
N ASN A 88 -12.30 13.66 3.90
CA ASN A 88 -12.75 14.98 4.37
C ASN A 88 -14.26 15.20 4.23
N LYS A 89 -14.98 14.21 3.72
CA LYS A 89 -16.45 14.17 3.58
C LYS A 89 -16.99 12.90 4.22
N SER A 90 -18.26 12.92 4.60
CA SER A 90 -18.96 11.75 5.14
C SER A 90 -19.07 10.61 4.12
N GLU A 91 -19.19 10.94 2.85
CA GLU A 91 -19.33 9.94 1.78
C GLU A 91 -17.97 9.53 1.20
N PRO A 92 -17.79 8.25 0.84
CA PRO A 92 -16.63 7.80 0.08
C PRO A 92 -16.53 8.54 -1.27
N HIS A 93 -15.31 8.84 -1.69
CA HIS A 93 -15.09 9.55 -2.95
C HIS A 93 -15.57 8.71 -4.15
N PRO A 94 -16.52 9.19 -5.00
CA PRO A 94 -17.13 8.37 -6.04
C PRO A 94 -16.14 7.70 -7.00
N ARG A 95 -15.11 8.43 -7.44
CA ARG A 95 -14.02 7.89 -8.27
C ARG A 95 -13.35 6.64 -7.68
N ASN A 96 -13.12 6.60 -6.36
CA ASN A 96 -12.43 5.48 -5.73
C ASN A 96 -13.33 4.23 -5.76
N LEU A 97 -14.63 4.39 -5.51
CA LEU A 97 -15.62 3.31 -5.64
C LEU A 97 -15.71 2.83 -7.09
N SER A 98 -15.83 3.75 -8.06
CA SER A 98 -15.92 3.38 -9.48
C SER A 98 -14.66 2.69 -10.02
N LEU A 99 -13.47 3.00 -9.48
CA LEU A 99 -12.24 2.27 -9.81
C LEU A 99 -12.22 0.88 -9.15
N GLY A 100 -12.60 0.80 -7.86
CA GLY A 100 -12.69 -0.48 -7.14
C GLY A 100 -13.68 -1.45 -7.77
N GLU A 101 -14.89 -1.00 -8.10
CA GLU A 101 -15.93 -1.79 -8.79
C GLU A 101 -15.54 -2.22 -10.20
N TRP A 102 -14.72 -1.44 -10.89
CA TRP A 102 -14.23 -1.83 -12.21
C TRP A 102 -13.09 -2.85 -12.13
N TRP A 103 -12.27 -2.78 -11.09
CA TRP A 103 -11.12 -3.66 -10.91
C TRP A 103 -11.50 -5.09 -10.50
N ALA A 104 -12.60 -5.26 -9.76
CA ALA A 104 -13.01 -6.54 -9.15
C ALA A 104 -14.51 -6.86 -9.36
#